data_AF-A0A5A7NHK4-F1
#
_entry.id   AF-A0A5A7NHK4-F1
#
_cell.length_a   1.000
_cell.length_b   1.000
_cell.length_c   1.000
_cell.angle_alpha   90.00
_cell.angle_beta   90.00
_cell.angle_gamma   90.00
#
_symmetry.space_group_name_H-M   'P 1'
#
loop_
_entity.id
_entity.type
_entity.pdbx_description
1 polymer ?
#
loop_
_entity_poly.entity_id
_entity_poly.type
_entity_poly.pdbx_seq_one_letter_code
_entity_poly.pdbx_strand_id
1 'polypeptide(L)'
;MGSSALRQFFGVRDYQTAQMVSSMLGTETLEYDDSLRQADAKRQKMNAAKSIMNGGDPFSAYADMKYHAYAEEHRTKQARALMMPEEILSMPEDKQLLFISGKNLKPIFAEKHPYYERSDFTGRFLPNPFHPPHDSVPIPSRWGRRRARVIVERVPQQFSHYPQYSDGMWSYVEGFRPS
;
A
#
# COMPACT_ATOMS: atom_id res chain seq x y z
N MET A 1 16.99 0.02 -24.47
CA MET A 1 17.18 0.35 -23.04
C MET A 1 15.89 1.00 -22.53
N GLY A 2 15.02 0.24 -21.87
CA GLY A 2 13.80 0.80 -21.29
C GLY A 2 14.17 1.60 -20.04
N SER A 3 13.83 2.89 -20.01
CA SER A 3 13.94 3.68 -18.79
C SER A 3 13.06 3.03 -17.71
N SER A 4 13.68 2.56 -16.61
CA SER A 4 12.93 2.07 -15.47
C SER A 4 12.42 3.27 -14.68
N ALA A 5 11.25 3.79 -15.07
CA ALA A 5 10.56 4.80 -14.30
C ALA A 5 9.96 4.15 -13.05
N LEU A 6 10.34 4.65 -11.86
CA LEU A 6 9.65 4.39 -10.61
C LEU A 6 8.61 5.48 -10.41
N ARG A 7 7.34 5.10 -10.20
CA ARG A 7 6.31 6.01 -9.69
C ARG A 7 5.95 5.59 -8.28
N GLN A 8 5.95 6.56 -7.38
CA GLN A 8 5.73 6.37 -5.95
C GLN A 8 4.59 7.29 -5.52
N PHE A 9 3.58 6.72 -4.87
CA PHE A 9 2.42 7.44 -4.37
C PHE A 9 2.28 7.22 -2.86
N PHE A 10 2.20 8.30 -2.10
CA PHE A 10 1.93 8.32 -0.66
C PHE A 10 1.22 9.62 -0.31
N GLY A 11 0.37 9.60 0.73
CA GLY A 11 -0.36 10.79 1.18
C GLY A 11 -1.19 11.44 0.08
N VAL A 12 -1.90 10.65 -0.73
CA VAL A 12 -2.77 11.14 -1.80
C VAL A 12 -3.96 11.89 -1.17
N ARG A 13 -4.16 13.15 -1.56
CA ARG A 13 -5.16 14.05 -0.94
C ARG A 13 -6.29 14.46 -1.87
N ASP A 14 -6.22 14.11 -3.15
CA ASP A 14 -7.22 14.45 -4.15
C ASP A 14 -7.82 13.20 -4.81
N TYR A 15 -9.13 13.25 -5.04
CA TYR A 15 -9.88 12.11 -5.53
C TYR A 15 -9.50 11.72 -6.97
N GLN A 16 -9.11 12.69 -7.81
CA GLN A 16 -8.69 12.43 -9.18
C GLN A 16 -7.40 11.59 -9.23
N THR A 17 -6.41 11.93 -8.41
CA THR A 17 -5.19 11.14 -8.25
C THR A 17 -5.51 9.77 -7.64
N ALA A 18 -6.42 9.69 -6.67
CA ALA A 18 -6.83 8.41 -6.11
C ALA A 18 -7.49 7.48 -7.16
N GLN A 19 -8.35 8.00 -8.03
CA GLN A 19 -8.92 7.25 -9.16
C GLN A 19 -7.85 6.79 -10.16
N MET A 20 -6.87 7.66 -10.46
CA MET A 20 -5.74 7.32 -11.31
C MET A 20 -4.93 6.16 -10.72
N VAL A 21 -4.59 6.24 -9.43
CA VAL A 21 -3.83 5.19 -8.74
C VAL A 21 -4.64 3.89 -8.64
N SER A 22 -5.94 3.95 -8.35
CA SER A 22 -6.84 2.79 -8.34
C SER A 22 -6.88 2.09 -9.70
N SER A 23 -7.03 2.86 -10.79
CA SER A 23 -7.03 2.29 -12.15
C SER A 23 -5.67 1.73 -12.56
N MET A 24 -4.56 2.33 -12.10
CA MET A 24 -3.21 1.77 -12.28
C MET A 24 -2.99 0.44 -11.54
N LEU A 25 -3.61 0.26 -10.37
CA LEU A 25 -3.56 -1.01 -9.65
C LEU A 25 -4.36 -2.08 -10.39
N GLY A 26 -5.53 -1.71 -10.92
CA GLY A 26 -6.43 -2.61 -11.63
C GLY A 26 -7.44 -3.27 -10.70
N THR A 27 -8.03 -4.36 -11.18
CA THR A 27 -9.16 -5.04 -10.54
C THR A 27 -8.84 -6.50 -10.23
N GLU A 28 -9.47 -7.01 -9.18
CA GLU A 28 -9.54 -8.42 -8.84
C GLU A 28 -10.96 -8.95 -9.04
N THR A 29 -11.08 -10.26 -9.30
CA THR A 29 -12.36 -10.95 -9.36
C THR A 29 -12.56 -11.70 -8.05
N LEU A 30 -13.60 -11.34 -7.32
CA LEU A 30 -14.01 -12.00 -6.09
C LEU A 30 -15.13 -13.00 -6.39
N GLU A 31 -15.06 -14.17 -5.77
CA GLU A 31 -16.14 -15.16 -5.78
C GLU A 31 -16.95 -15.01 -4.49
N TYR A 32 -18.27 -14.83 -4.63
CA TYR A 32 -19.19 -14.63 -3.52
C TYR A 32 -20.22 -15.75 -3.47
N ASP A 33 -20.44 -16.29 -2.27
CA ASP A 33 -21.50 -17.25 -1.99
C ASP A 33 -22.80 -16.49 -1.68
N ASP A 34 -23.71 -16.41 -2.67
CA ASP A 34 -25.02 -15.77 -2.51
C ASP A 34 -25.98 -16.71 -1.76
N SER A 35 -25.82 -16.77 -0.44
CA SER A 35 -26.57 -17.67 0.45
C SER A 35 -28.10 -17.54 0.33
N LEU A 36 -28.62 -16.33 0.04
CA LEU A 36 -30.05 -16.12 -0.17
C LEU A 36 -30.52 -16.77 -1.47
N ARG A 37 -29.81 -16.54 -2.58
CA ARG A 37 -30.12 -17.22 -3.84
C ARG A 37 -29.97 -18.74 -3.75
N GLN A 38 -28.94 -19.22 -3.06
CA GLN A 38 -28.73 -20.65 -2.85
C GLN A 38 -29.84 -21.26 -1.99
N ALA A 39 -30.29 -20.57 -0.95
CA ALA A 39 -31.42 -21.00 -0.12
C ALA A 39 -32.75 -21.02 -0.90
N ASP A 40 -33.00 -20.02 -1.74
CA ASP A 40 -34.18 -19.98 -2.61
C ASP A 40 -34.15 -21.08 -3.67
N ALA A 41 -33.00 -21.32 -4.31
CA ALA A 41 -32.80 -22.41 -5.25
C ALA A 41 -33.04 -23.78 -4.58
N LYS A 42 -32.52 -23.97 -3.37
CA LYS A 42 -32.76 -25.18 -2.56
C LYS A 42 -34.24 -25.39 -2.25
N ARG A 43 -34.97 -24.32 -1.91
CA ARG A 43 -36.42 -24.37 -1.68
C ARG A 43 -37.19 -24.74 -2.95
N GLN A 44 -36.83 -24.13 -4.09
CA GLN A 44 -37.46 -24.40 -5.37
C GLN A 44 -37.20 -25.83 -5.86
N LYS A 45 -35.97 -26.35 -5.70
CA LYS A 45 -35.62 -27.75 -5.94
C LYS A 45 -36.46 -28.71 -5.10
N MET A 46 -36.65 -28.42 -3.81
CA MET A 46 -37.48 -29.25 -2.93
C MET A 46 -38.96 -29.20 -3.30
N ASN A 47 -39.46 -28.06 -3.76
CA ASN A 47 -40.82 -27.93 -4.27
C ASN A 47 -41.02 -28.71 -5.59
N ALA A 48 -40.05 -28.65 -6.51
CA ALA A 48 -40.07 -29.42 -7.75
C ALA A 48 -40.06 -30.94 -7.46
N ALA A 49 -39.23 -31.39 -6.51
CA ALA A 49 -39.23 -32.79 -6.06
C ALA A 49 -40.58 -33.23 -5.46
N LYS A 50 -41.20 -32.38 -4.64
CA LYS A 50 -42.54 -32.63 -4.08
C LYS A 50 -43.63 -32.66 -5.15
N SER A 51 -43.49 -31.87 -6.22
CA SER A 51 -44.42 -31.87 -7.36
C SER A 51 -44.48 -33.25 -8.03
N ILE A 52 -43.33 -33.89 -8.23
CA ILE A 52 -43.24 -35.27 -8.77
C ILE A 52 -43.99 -36.25 -7.85
N MET A 53 -43.79 -36.15 -6.53
CA MET A 53 -44.47 -37.00 -5.56
C MET A 53 -45.99 -36.81 -5.54
N ASN A 54 -46.46 -35.59 -5.81
CA ASN A 54 -47.88 -35.24 -5.82
C ASN A 54 -48.57 -35.48 -7.17
N GLY A 55 -47.92 -36.15 -8.13
CA GLY A 55 -48.50 -36.49 -9.43
C GLY A 55 -48.40 -35.40 -10.50
N GLY A 56 -47.53 -34.41 -10.32
CA GLY A 56 -47.18 -33.45 -11.37
C GLY A 56 -46.38 -34.09 -12.50
N ASP A 57 -46.22 -33.37 -13.62
CA ASP A 57 -45.45 -33.86 -14.77
C ASP A 57 -43.97 -34.09 -14.40
N PRO A 58 -43.47 -35.34 -14.46
CA PRO A 58 -42.10 -35.67 -14.08
C PRO A 58 -41.04 -35.00 -14.96
N PHE A 59 -41.36 -34.72 -16.23
CA PHE A 59 -40.38 -34.16 -17.18
C PHE A 59 -40.05 -32.70 -16.85
N SER A 60 -41.07 -31.86 -16.69
CA SER A 60 -40.88 -30.45 -16.29
C SER A 60 -40.23 -30.32 -14.92
N ALA A 61 -40.69 -31.09 -13.93
CA ALA A 61 -40.13 -31.04 -12.58
C ALA A 61 -38.65 -31.49 -12.53
N TYR A 62 -38.25 -32.43 -13.38
CA TYR A 62 -36.84 -32.81 -13.52
C TYR A 62 -35.98 -31.70 -14.14
N ALA A 63 -36.50 -30.98 -15.14
CA ALA A 63 -35.82 -29.83 -15.72
C ALA A 63 -35.62 -28.71 -14.69
N ASP A 64 -36.65 -28.41 -13.90
CA ASP A 64 -36.59 -27.41 -12.82
C ASP A 64 -35.61 -27.82 -11.71
N MET A 65 -35.63 -29.09 -11.29
CA MET A 65 -34.65 -29.62 -10.32
C MET A 65 -33.21 -29.44 -10.80
N LYS A 66 -32.93 -29.70 -12.10
CA LYS A 66 -31.59 -29.52 -12.67
C LYS A 66 -31.17 -28.05 -12.68
N TYR A 67 -32.07 -27.15 -13.09
CA TYR A 67 -31.80 -25.72 -13.11
C TYR A 67 -31.49 -25.18 -11.70
N HIS A 68 -32.31 -25.55 -10.72
CA HIS A 68 -32.11 -25.11 -9.34
C HIS A 68 -30.90 -25.77 -8.66
N ALA A 69 -30.56 -27.01 -9.01
CA ALA A 69 -29.32 -27.63 -8.54
C ALA A 69 -28.07 -26.89 -9.05
N TYR A 70 -28.08 -26.47 -10.33
CA TYR A 70 -27.00 -25.64 -10.87
C TYR A 70 -26.92 -24.27 -10.19
N ALA A 71 -28.06 -23.62 -9.93
CA ALA A 71 -28.12 -22.34 -9.25
C ALA A 71 -27.72 -22.41 -7.75
N GLU A 72 -27.93 -23.56 -7.10
CA GLU A 72 -27.51 -23.83 -5.71
C GLU A 72 -25.97 -23.92 -5.59
N GLU A 73 -25.29 -24.43 -6.62
CA GLU A 73 -23.82 -24.59 -6.62
C GLU A 73 -23.08 -23.41 -7.24
N HIS A 74 -23.77 -22.54 -7.99
CA HIS A 74 -23.13 -21.46 -8.71
C HIS A 74 -22.70 -20.32 -7.78
N ARG A 75 -21.39 -20.05 -7.75
CA ARG A 75 -20.81 -18.87 -7.10
C ARG A 75 -20.81 -17.69 -8.04
N THR A 76 -21.35 -16.56 -7.59
CA THR A 76 -21.33 -15.34 -8.39
C THR A 76 -19.94 -14.72 -8.36
N LYS A 77 -19.49 -14.22 -9.53
CA LYS A 77 -18.20 -13.54 -9.67
C LYS A 77 -18.44 -12.05 -9.80
N GLN A 78 -17.73 -11.25 -9.02
CA GLN A 78 -17.80 -9.79 -9.07
C GLN A 78 -16.41 -9.18 -9.21
N ALA A 79 -16.26 -8.19 -10.08
CA ALA A 79 -15.03 -7.41 -10.19
C ALA A 79 -14.98 -6.31 -9.12
N ARG A 80 -13.86 -6.20 -8.41
CA ARG A 80 -13.55 -5.14 -7.42
C ARG A 80 -12.22 -4.50 -7.78
N ALA A 81 -12.04 -3.20 -7.56
CA ALA A 81 -10.71 -2.61 -7.64
C ALA A 81 -9.81 -3.21 -6.54
N LEU A 82 -8.53 -3.46 -6.85
CA LEU A 82 -7.57 -3.96 -5.84
C LEU A 82 -7.43 -3.00 -4.65
N MET A 83 -7.58 -1.70 -4.93
CA MET A 83 -7.76 -0.68 -3.91
C MET A 83 -8.71 0.38 -4.45
N MET A 84 -9.78 0.64 -3.72
CA MET A 84 -10.76 1.66 -4.06
C MET A 84 -10.15 3.06 -3.89
N PRO A 85 -10.62 4.08 -4.63
CA PRO A 85 -10.13 5.44 -4.48
C PRO A 85 -10.22 5.97 -3.04
N GLU A 86 -11.28 5.60 -2.30
CA GLU A 86 -11.45 5.95 -0.89
C GLU A 86 -10.44 5.26 0.05
N GLU A 87 -10.05 4.01 -0.25
CA GLU A 87 -8.99 3.28 0.47
C GLU A 87 -7.63 3.93 0.20
N ILE A 88 -7.40 4.49 -1.00
CA ILE A 88 -6.17 5.23 -1.33
C ILE A 88 -6.13 6.58 -0.62
N LEU A 89 -7.26 7.30 -0.54
CA LEU A 89 -7.35 8.58 0.17
C LEU A 89 -7.16 8.42 1.69
N SER A 90 -7.58 7.29 2.24
CA SER A 90 -7.40 6.94 3.65
C SER A 90 -6.13 6.14 3.92
N MET A 91 -5.24 6.00 2.93
CA MET A 91 -4.00 5.25 3.06
C MET A 91 -3.11 5.86 4.16
N PRO A 92 -2.61 5.06 5.12
CA PRO A 92 -1.74 5.55 6.19
C PRO A 92 -0.47 6.25 5.69
N GLU A 93 0.01 7.25 6.42
CA GLU A 93 1.19 8.05 6.04
C GLU A 93 2.51 7.27 6.04
N ASP A 94 2.57 6.15 6.74
CA ASP A 94 3.68 5.20 6.76
C ASP A 94 3.60 4.16 5.64
N LYS A 95 2.61 4.25 4.74
CA LYS A 95 2.43 3.34 3.60
C LYS A 95 2.57 4.08 2.28
N GLN A 96 2.90 3.33 1.24
CA GLN A 96 3.08 3.84 -0.12
C GLN A 96 2.85 2.77 -1.18
N LEU A 97 2.50 3.22 -2.38
CA LEU A 97 2.37 2.38 -3.56
C LEU A 97 3.50 2.66 -4.54
N LEU A 98 4.17 1.61 -5.00
CA LEU A 98 5.29 1.69 -5.94
C LEU A 98 4.96 0.96 -7.24
N PHE A 99 5.16 1.64 -8.36
CA PHE A 99 5.03 1.10 -9.70
C PHE A 99 6.39 1.15 -10.39
N ILE A 100 6.93 -0.01 -10.75
CA ILE A 100 8.25 -0.13 -11.38
C ILE A 100 8.05 -0.52 -12.85
N SER A 101 8.22 0.44 -13.75
CA SER A 101 8.14 0.18 -15.18
C SER A 101 9.34 -0.63 -15.67
N GLY A 102 9.09 -1.53 -16.62
CA GLY A 102 10.15 -2.28 -17.32
C GLY A 102 10.72 -3.49 -16.56
N LYS A 103 10.27 -3.79 -15.34
CA LYS A 103 10.72 -4.97 -14.57
C LYS A 103 9.68 -6.10 -14.47
N ASN A 104 8.53 -5.97 -15.13
CA ASN A 104 7.40 -6.91 -15.04
C ASN A 104 7.04 -7.27 -13.57
N LEU A 105 7.12 -6.28 -12.69
CA LEU A 105 6.80 -6.43 -11.28
C LEU A 105 5.36 -5.97 -11.04
N LYS A 106 4.65 -6.69 -10.17
CA LYS A 106 3.38 -6.22 -9.63
C LYS A 106 3.59 -4.92 -8.84
N PRO A 107 2.57 -4.05 -8.73
CA PRO A 107 2.62 -2.92 -7.83
C PRO A 107 2.97 -3.38 -6.40
N ILE A 108 3.79 -2.60 -5.72
CA ILE A 108 4.25 -2.93 -4.36
C ILE A 108 3.56 -1.98 -3.39
N PHE A 109 2.82 -2.56 -2.44
CA PHE A 109 2.37 -1.85 -1.26
C PHE A 109 3.46 -1.94 -0.19
N ALA A 110 4.18 -0.84 0.01
CA ALA A 110 5.39 -0.80 0.84
C ALA A 110 5.21 0.08 2.08
N GLU A 111 6.06 -0.18 3.07
CA GLU A 111 6.22 0.67 4.26
C GLU A 111 7.25 1.77 4.01
N LYS A 112 6.95 2.97 4.50
CA LYS A 112 7.83 4.13 4.48
C LYS A 112 8.38 4.36 5.87
N HIS A 113 9.62 3.92 6.08
CA HIS A 113 10.33 4.17 7.33
C HIS A 113 11.07 5.52 7.27
N PRO A 114 10.87 6.41 8.24
CA PRO A 114 11.64 7.64 8.31
C PRO A 114 13.13 7.35 8.51
N TYR A 115 14.00 7.99 7.72
CA TYR A 115 15.45 7.77 7.80
C TYR A 115 16.04 8.12 9.18
N TYR A 116 15.45 9.07 9.90
CA TYR A 116 15.96 9.53 11.20
C TYR A 116 15.66 8.56 12.36
N GLU A 117 14.84 7.52 12.13
CA GLU A 117 14.60 6.45 13.10
C GLU A 117 15.55 5.27 12.90
N ARG A 118 16.24 5.24 11.77
CA ARG A 118 17.16 4.20 11.38
C ARG A 118 18.54 4.42 11.96
N SER A 119 19.03 3.46 12.73
CA SER A 119 20.33 3.54 13.40
C SER A 119 21.51 3.61 12.42
N ASP A 120 21.40 2.99 11.25
CA ASP A 120 22.41 3.02 10.17
C ASP A 120 22.55 4.40 9.50
N PHE A 121 21.53 5.26 9.67
CA PHE A 121 21.55 6.65 9.21
C PHE A 121 21.97 7.64 10.29
N THR A 122 22.26 7.19 11.51
CA THR A 122 22.67 8.08 12.60
C THR A 122 23.91 8.88 12.19
N GLY A 123 23.86 10.20 12.37
CA GLY A 123 24.93 11.12 12.00
C GLY A 123 24.99 11.51 10.52
N ARG A 124 24.15 10.90 9.67
CA ARG A 124 24.05 11.23 8.23
C ARG A 124 22.95 12.24 7.91
N PHE A 125 22.29 12.77 8.94
CA PHE A 125 21.25 13.76 8.82
C PHE A 125 21.44 14.89 9.83
N LEU A 126 20.99 16.08 9.45
CA LEU A 126 21.01 17.30 10.24
C LEU A 126 19.58 17.66 10.66
N PRO A 127 19.38 18.65 11.55
CA PRO A 127 18.06 19.13 11.93
C PRO A 127 17.29 19.61 10.72
N ASN A 128 15.96 19.42 10.78
CA ASN A 128 15.09 19.96 9.75
C ASN A 128 15.15 21.50 9.78
N PRO A 129 15.51 22.17 8.67
CA PRO A 129 15.60 23.64 8.63
C PRO A 129 14.29 24.34 8.99
N PHE A 130 13.15 23.69 8.75
CA PHE A 130 11.82 24.26 8.96
C PHE A 130 11.23 23.97 10.34
N HIS A 131 11.90 23.15 11.17
CA HIS A 131 11.39 22.77 12.49
C HIS A 131 12.47 22.90 13.56
N PRO A 132 12.28 23.78 14.56
CA PRO A 132 13.20 23.87 15.68
C PRO A 132 13.17 22.57 16.51
N PRO A 133 14.25 22.26 17.24
CA PRO A 133 15.47 23.05 17.39
C PRO A 133 16.51 22.79 16.30
N HIS A 134 17.28 23.83 15.95
CA HIS A 134 18.29 23.79 14.88
C HIS A 134 19.69 23.38 15.35
N ASP A 135 19.90 23.24 16.65
CA ASP A 135 21.19 22.94 17.27
C ASP A 135 21.34 21.47 17.68
N SER A 136 20.30 20.65 17.48
CA SER A 136 20.27 19.29 17.98
C SER A 136 19.30 18.39 17.23
N VAL A 137 19.67 17.11 17.09
CA VAL A 137 18.86 16.10 16.41
C VAL A 137 18.52 14.94 17.34
N PRO A 138 17.29 14.39 17.27
CA PRO A 138 16.98 13.12 17.93
C PRO A 138 17.61 11.97 17.14
N ILE A 139 18.43 11.17 17.81
CA ILE A 139 19.07 9.99 17.23
C ILE A 139 18.66 8.70 17.96
N PRO A 140 18.58 7.57 17.25
CA PRO A 140 18.36 6.27 17.86
C PRO A 140 19.48 5.93 18.86
N SER A 141 19.12 5.27 19.96
CA SER A 141 20.06 4.78 20.96
C SER A 141 19.66 3.37 21.41
N ARG A 142 20.53 2.71 22.20
CA ARG A 142 20.22 1.38 22.76
C ARG A 142 18.92 1.35 23.57
N TRP A 143 18.54 2.45 24.20
CA TRP A 143 17.33 2.57 25.02
C TRP A 143 16.53 3.81 24.58
N GLY A 144 15.79 3.69 23.47
CA GLY A 144 14.96 4.76 22.93
C GLY A 144 15.75 5.77 22.11
N ARG A 145 15.41 7.06 22.25
CA ARG A 145 16.03 8.16 21.48
C ARG A 145 16.80 9.07 22.43
N ARG A 146 17.98 9.52 22.00
CA ARG A 146 18.73 10.58 22.68
C ARG A 146 18.89 11.78 21.76
N ARG A 147 19.02 12.97 22.32
CA ARG A 147 19.39 14.15 21.54
C ARG A 147 20.90 14.24 21.40
N ALA A 148 21.38 14.53 20.20
CA ALA A 148 22.79 14.84 19.93
C ALA A 148 22.89 16.26 19.40
N ARG A 149 23.93 16.98 19.82
CA ARG A 149 24.17 18.35 19.37
C ARG A 149 24.68 18.37 17.94
N VAL A 150 24.39 19.44 17.23
CA VAL A 150 24.98 19.74 15.93
C VAL A 150 26.17 20.65 16.19
N ILE A 151 27.34 20.21 15.76
CA ILE A 151 28.58 20.96 15.85
C ILE A 151 28.76 21.69 14.54
N VAL A 152 28.94 23.00 14.62
CA VAL A 152 29.27 23.86 13.48
C VAL A 152 30.68 24.41 13.71
N GLU A 153 31.61 24.08 12.80
CA GLU A 153 33.00 24.49 12.91
C GLU A 153 33.59 24.79 11.52
N ARG A 154 34.81 25.34 11.50
CA ARG A 154 35.52 25.56 10.24
C ARG A 154 35.90 24.24 9.58
N VAL A 155 35.71 24.17 8.26
CA VAL A 155 36.10 23.00 7.47
C VAL A 155 37.61 22.84 7.50
N PRO A 156 38.14 21.65 7.82
CA PRO A 156 39.56 21.36 7.71
C PRO A 156 40.10 21.65 6.30
N GLN A 157 41.34 22.12 6.19
CA GLN A 157 41.94 22.50 4.91
C GLN A 157 41.92 21.36 3.87
N GLN A 158 42.00 20.10 4.31
CA GLN A 158 41.90 18.94 3.44
C GLN A 158 40.55 18.82 2.71
N PHE A 159 39.47 19.35 3.29
CA PHE A 159 38.12 19.32 2.70
C PHE A 159 37.70 20.67 2.11
N SER A 160 38.43 21.76 2.38
CA SER A 160 38.00 23.12 2.00
C SER A 160 37.87 23.33 0.48
N HIS A 161 38.42 22.43 -0.33
CA HIS A 161 38.33 22.47 -1.78
C HIS A 161 37.00 21.92 -2.33
N TYR A 162 36.19 21.23 -1.53
CA TYR A 162 34.91 20.69 -1.99
C TYR A 162 33.86 21.81 -2.18
N PRO A 163 33.08 21.79 -3.28
CA PRO A 163 32.08 22.83 -3.56
C PRO A 163 31.05 23.06 -2.46
N GLN A 164 30.70 22.00 -1.72
CA GLN A 164 29.72 22.06 -0.62
C GLN A 164 30.21 22.83 0.61
N TYR A 165 31.50 23.18 0.70
CA TYR A 165 32.12 23.89 1.82
C TYR A 165 32.63 25.28 1.41
N SER A 166 32.01 25.90 0.41
CA SER A 166 32.39 27.22 -0.10
C SER A 166 32.31 28.33 0.94
N ASP A 167 31.46 28.17 1.97
CA ASP A 167 31.33 29.08 3.11
C ASP A 167 32.41 28.86 4.19
N GLY A 168 33.27 27.86 4.02
CA GLY A 168 34.34 27.50 4.95
C GLY A 168 33.84 26.85 6.24
N MET A 169 32.55 26.53 6.36
CA MET A 169 31.94 25.93 7.54
C MET A 169 31.34 24.57 7.20
N TRP A 170 31.36 23.66 8.17
CA TRP A 170 30.60 22.41 8.06
C TRP A 170 29.81 22.17 9.34
N SER A 171 28.76 21.36 9.21
CA SER A 171 27.93 20.95 10.33
C SER A 171 27.82 19.43 10.37
N TYR A 172 27.92 18.86 11.57
CA TYR A 172 27.80 17.43 11.78
C TYR A 172 27.22 17.11 13.16
N VAL A 173 26.71 15.91 13.33
CA VAL A 173 26.16 15.44 14.60
C VAL A 173 27.31 15.04 15.53
N GLU A 174 27.26 15.47 16.79
CA GLU A 174 28.23 15.13 17.82
C GLU A 174 28.47 13.61 17.90
N GLY A 175 29.73 13.20 17.72
CA GLY A 175 30.15 11.80 17.66
C GLY A 175 30.23 11.21 16.24
N PHE A 176 29.82 11.95 15.21
CA PHE A 176 29.81 11.54 13.80
C PHE A 176 30.54 12.56 12.93
N ARG A 177 31.79 12.86 13.30
CA ARG A 177 32.62 13.80 12.53
C ARG A 177 32.89 13.22 11.13
N PRO A 178 32.70 14.00 10.06
CA PRO A 178 33.07 13.57 8.72
C PRO A 178 34.59 13.34 8.63
N SER A 179 34.98 12.28 7.92
CA SER A 179 36.36 11.82 7.76
C SER A 179 36.73 11.68 6.30
#